data_AF-A0A8T2YL20-F1
#
_entry.id   AF-A0A8T2YL20-F1
#
_cell.length_a   1.000
_cell.length_b   1.000
_cell.length_c   1.000
_cell.angle_alpha   90.00
_cell.angle_beta   90.00
_cell.angle_gamma   90.00
#
_symmetry.space_group_name_H-M   'P 1'
#
loop_
_entity.id
_entity.type
_entity.pdbx_description
1 polymer ?
#
loop_
_entity_poly.entity_id
_entity_poly.type
_entity_poly.pdbx_seq_one_letter_code
_entity_poly.pdbx_strand_id
1 'polypeptide(L)' 'MLLMKRGGQVIYAGSLGHRSHKLIEYFEAVPGVPKIRDAYNPATWMLEISAPSMEAQLDVDFAEQYANSSLYQ' A
#
# COMPACT_ATOMS: atom_id res chain seq x y z
N MET A 1 2.83 -12.11 1.99
CA MET A 1 2.48 -11.49 0.69
C MET A 1 3.53 -10.46 0.41
N LEU A 2 4.00 -10.39 -0.84
CA LEU A 2 4.98 -9.42 -1.31
C LEU A 2 4.30 -8.58 -2.39
N LEU A 3 4.41 -7.27 -2.26
CA LEU A 3 3.89 -6.31 -3.22
C LEU A 3 4.99 -5.38 -3.68
N MET A 4 5.04 -5.16 -4.98
CA MET A 4 6.07 -4.37 -5.63
C MET A 4 5.41 -3.37 -6.57
N LYS A 5 5.94 -2.15 -6.61
CA LYS A 5 5.55 -1.15 -7.61
C LYS A 5 6.30 -1.36 -8.92
N ARG A 6 5.93 -0.60 -9.95
CA ARG A 6 6.65 -0.59 -11.24
C ARG A 6 8.11 -0.22 -11.00
N GLY A 7 9.03 -0.94 -11.65
CA GLY A 7 10.46 -0.81 -11.39
C GLY A 7 11.01 -1.82 -10.37
N GLY A 8 10.16 -2.68 -9.80
CA GLY A 8 10.60 -3.81 -8.97
C GLY A 8 10.97 -3.42 -7.53
N GLN A 9 10.53 -2.25 -7.07
CA GLN A 9 10.74 -1.82 -5.69
C GLN A 9 9.61 -2.36 -4.79
N VAL A 10 9.98 -2.87 -3.63
CA VAL A 10 9.02 -3.40 -2.65
C VAL A 10 8.29 -2.24 -1.98
N ILE A 11 6.97 -2.36 -1.88
CA ILE A 11 6.11 -1.36 -1.21
C ILE A 11 5.33 -1.95 -0.04
N TYR A 12 5.30 -3.29 0.06
CA TYR A 12 4.77 -4.01 1.22
C TYR A 12 5.29 -5.45 1.21
N ALA A 13 5.83 -5.91 2.34
CA ALA A 13 6.01 -7.34 2.60
C ALA A 13 5.47 -7.67 3.98
N GLY A 14 4.50 -8.60 4.03
CA GLY A 14 3.84 -8.91 5.29
C GLY A 14 2.68 -9.88 5.17
N SER A 15 2.11 -10.27 6.31
CA SER A 15 0.88 -11.03 6.37
C SER A 15 -0.30 -10.12 6.01
N LEU A 16 -1.20 -10.56 5.13
CA LEU A 16 -2.41 -9.81 4.81
C LEU A 16 -3.34 -9.62 6.02
N GLY A 17 -3.31 -10.57 6.97
CA GLY A 17 -4.28 -10.65 8.05
C GLY A 17 -5.65 -11.16 7.56
N HIS A 18 -6.56 -11.40 8.50
CA HIS A 18 -7.93 -11.80 8.17
C HIS A 18 -8.62 -10.70 7.36
N ARG A 19 -9.20 -11.05 6.20
CA ARG A 19 -9.81 -10.09 5.26
C ARG A 19 -8.89 -8.92 4.85
N SER A 20 -7.58 -9.17 4.78
CA SER A 20 -6.59 -8.18 4.34
C SER A 20 -6.45 -6.93 5.23
N HIS A 21 -6.94 -6.95 6.47
CA HIS A 21 -6.94 -5.76 7.34
C HIS A 21 -5.55 -5.15 7.54
N LYS A 22 -4.49 -5.95 7.67
CA LYS A 22 -3.13 -5.42 7.88
C LYS A 22 -2.58 -4.68 6.66
N LEU A 23 -2.94 -5.15 5.46
CA LEU A 23 -2.58 -4.48 4.22
C LEU A 23 -3.31 -3.14 4.11
N ILE A 24 -4.62 -3.15 4.43
CA ILE A 24 -5.48 -1.97 4.39
C ILE A 24 -4.97 -0.92 5.38
N GLU A 25 -4.78 -1.30 6.65
CA GLU A 25 -4.28 -0.42 7.72
C GLU A 25 -2.93 0.20 7.37
N TYR A 26 -2.02 -0.58 6.79
CA TYR A 26 -0.69 -0.09 6.38
C TYR A 26 -0.79 1.05 5.36
N PHE A 27 -1.59 0.87 4.31
CA PHE A 27 -1.72 1.91 3.28
C PHE A 27 -2.62 3.06 3.70
N GLU A 28 -3.67 2.82 4.48
CA GLU A 28 -4.52 3.89 5.04
C GLU A 28 -3.79 4.77 6.06
N ALA A 29 -2.70 4.29 6.64
CA ALA A 29 -1.84 5.09 7.52
C ALA A 29 -1.08 6.19 6.76
N VAL A 30 -0.96 6.09 5.43
CA VAL A 30 -0.34 7.13 4.59
C VAL A 30 -1.33 8.29 4.39
N PRO A 31 -0.99 9.52 4.81
CA PRO A 31 -1.89 10.65 4.67
C PRO A 31 -2.33 10.88 3.21
N GLY A 32 -3.64 11.01 3.00
CA GLY A 32 -4.23 11.27 1.70
C GLY A 32 -4.58 10.02 0.88
N VAL A 33 -4.15 8.82 1.29
CA VAL A 33 -4.64 7.57 0.70
C VAL A 33 -6.15 7.44 0.98
N PRO A 34 -7.00 7.23 -0.06
CA PRO A 34 -8.42 7.07 0.14
C PRO A 34 -8.72 5.75 0.84
N LYS A 35 -9.60 5.80 1.85
CA LYS A 35 -10.05 4.60 2.55
C LYS A 35 -10.70 3.60 1.60
N ILE A 36 -10.50 2.30 1.88
CA ILE A 36 -11.21 1.26 1.14
C ILE A 36 -12.72 1.35 1.43
N ARG A 37 -13.53 1.15 0.38
CA ARG A 37 -14.99 1.12 0.53
C ARG A 37 -15.46 -0.24 1.04
N ASP A 38 -16.56 -0.24 1.79
CA ASP A 38 -17.19 -1.50 2.23
C ASP A 38 -17.49 -2.41 1.04
N ALA A 39 -17.24 -3.70 1.23
CA ALA A 39 -17.37 -4.75 0.21
C ALA A 39 -16.51 -4.57 -1.06
N TYR A 40 -15.56 -3.62 -1.09
CA TYR A 40 -14.62 -3.49 -2.19
C TYR A 40 -13.52 -4.55 -2.13
N ASN A 41 -13.03 -4.98 -3.29
CA ASN A 41 -11.96 -5.99 -3.34
C ASN A 41 -10.62 -5.36 -2.88
N PRO A 42 -9.98 -5.85 -1.81
CA PRO A 42 -8.74 -5.26 -1.30
C PRO A 42 -7.58 -5.33 -2.30
N ALA A 43 -7.54 -6.33 -3.17
CA ALA A 43 -6.50 -6.42 -4.19
C ALA A 43 -6.66 -5.33 -5.25
N THR A 44 -7.90 -5.06 -5.68
CA THR A 44 -8.19 -3.98 -6.63
C THR A 44 -7.85 -2.62 -6.04
N TRP A 45 -8.31 -2.35 -4.81
CA TRP A 45 -8.03 -1.07 -4.15
C TRP A 45 -6.53 -0.84 -3.98
N MET A 46 -5.80 -1.86 -3.52
CA MET A 46 -4.35 -1.79 -3.38
C MET A 46 -3.64 -1.46 -4.71
N LEU A 47 -4.07 -2.01 -5.84
CA LEU A 47 -3.47 -1.70 -7.15
C LEU A 47 -3.73 -0.25 -7.58
N GLU A 48 -4.89 0.31 -7.24
CA GLU A 48 -5.24 1.70 -7.54
C GLU A 48 -4.41 2.67 -6.69
N ILE A 49 -4.31 2.42 -5.38
CA ILE A 49 -3.59 3.31 -4.47
C ILE A 49 -2.06 3.21 -4.62
N SER A 50 -1.53 2.08 -5.12
CA SER A 50 -0.10 1.91 -5.39
C SER A 50 0.32 2.36 -6.79
N ALA A 51 -0.61 2.95 -7.55
CA ALA A 51 -0.33 3.44 -8.90
C ALA A 51 0.59 4.68 -8.87
N PRO A 52 1.45 4.87 -9.90
CA PRO A 52 2.32 6.05 -9.99
C PRO A 52 1.56 7.39 -9.98
N SER A 53 0.31 7.40 -10.48
CA SER A 53 -0.54 8.60 -10.43
C SER A 53 -0.94 8.97 -9.01
N MET A 54 -1.12 7.99 -8.12
CA MET A 54 -1.43 8.24 -6.70
C MET A 54 -0.18 8.76 -5.98
N GLU A 55 0.99 8.17 -6.23
CA GLU A 55 2.28 8.66 -5.70
C GLU A 55 2.51 10.13 -6.08
N ALA A 56 2.30 10.48 -7.36
CA ALA A 56 2.45 11.86 -7.83
C ALA A 56 1.40 12.83 -7.24
N GLN A 57 0.18 12.35 -6.97
CA GLN A 57 -0.86 13.17 -6.35
C GLN A 57 -0.59 13.43 -4.87
N LEU A 58 -0.05 12.43 -4.17
CA LEU A 58 0.24 12.49 -2.73
C LEU A 58 1.62 13.06 -2.42
N ASP A 59 2.49 13.20 -3.43
CA ASP A 59 3.90 13.56 -3.29
C ASP A 59 4.64 12.59 -2.35
N VAL A 60 4.44 11.28 -2.59
CA VAL A 60 5.05 10.20 -1.80
C VAL A 60 5.71 9.15 -2.69
N ASP A 61 6.77 8.51 -2.19
CA ASP A 61 7.30 7.26 -2.73
C ASP A 61 6.97 6.11 -1.77
N PHE A 62 6.08 5.19 -2.17
CA PHE A 62 5.69 4.06 -1.33
C PHE A 62 6.85 3.10 -1.04
N ALA A 63 7.85 3.04 -1.92
CA ALA A 63 9.03 2.20 -1.68
C ALA A 63 9.92 2.80 -0.58
N GLU A 64 10.08 4.13 -0.56
CA GLU A 64 10.79 4.82 0.51
C GLU A 64 10.03 4.73 1.83
N GLN A 65 8.71 4.92 1.81
CA GLN A 65 7.86 4.74 2.98
C GLN A 65 7.98 3.32 3.55
N TYR A 66 7.95 2.31 2.67
CA TYR A 66 8.14 0.92 3.08
C TYR A 66 9.51 0.68 3.69
N ALA A 67 10.60 1.16 3.07
CA ALA A 67 11.95 1.01 3.57
C ALA A 67 12.17 1.67 4.96
N ASN A 68 11.43 2.75 5.24
CA ASN A 68 11.44 3.44 6.52
C ASN A 68 10.43 2.89 7.55
N SER A 69 9.59 1.93 7.14
CA SER A 69 8.58 1.31 8.00
C SER A 69 9.18 0.18 8.85
N SER A 70 8.51 -0.14 9.96
CA SER A 70 8.88 -1.29 10.79
C SER A 70 8.70 -2.65 10.10
N LEU A 71 8.09 -2.70 8.89
CA LEU A 71 7.90 -3.93 8.13
C LEU A 71 9.14 -4.33 7.31
N TYR A 72 10.10 -3.43 7.10
CA TYR A 72 11.30 -3.68 6.29
C TYR A 72 12.45 -4.37 7.05
N GLN A 73 12.29 -4.61 8.37
CA GLN A 73 13.34 -5.18 9.22
C GLN A 73 13.87 -6.54 8.73
#